data_AF-A0A962RYQ1-F1
#
_entry.id   AF-A0A962RYQ1-F1
#
_cell.length_a   1.000
_cell.length_b   1.000
_cell.length_c   1.000
_cell.angle_alpha   90.00
_cell.angle_beta   90.00
_cell.angle_gamma   90.00
#
_symmetry.space_group_name_H-M   'P 1'
#
loop_
_entity.id
_entity.type
_entity.pdbx_description
1 polymer ?
#
loop_
_entity_poly.entity_id
_entity_poly.type
_entity_poly.pdbx_seq_one_letter_code
_entity_poly.pdbx_strand_id
1 'polypeptide(L)' 'MFGRVSVATHHNDGYVDNRVLGEDINNANDYAGRIQLLFQINEDLDFLFNARGSISQIRTGFF' A
#
# COMPACT_ATOMS: atom_id res chain seq x y z
N MET A 1 18.57 17.58 -6.82
CA MET A 1 17.34 16.78 -7.03
C MET A 1 17.28 15.70 -5.97
N PHE A 2 16.16 15.60 -5.24
CA PHE A 2 16.00 14.62 -4.16
C PHE A 2 14.72 13.81 -4.39
N GLY A 3 14.79 12.49 -4.23
CA GLY A 3 13.67 11.58 -4.45
C GLY A 3 13.49 10.63 -3.28
N ARG A 4 12.25 10.23 -3.00
CA ARG A 4 11.91 9.22 -2.00
C ARG A 4 10.84 8.28 -2.54
N VAL A 5 11.11 6.99 -2.45
CA VAL A 5 10.14 5.92 -2.73
C VAL A 5 9.93 5.14 -1.44
N SER A 6 8.68 4.80 -1.13
CA SER A 6 8.31 3.97 0.01
C SER A 6 7.23 2.99 -0.39
N VAL A 7 7.42 1.71 -0.04
CA VAL A 7 6.45 0.63 -0.22
C VAL A 7 6.12 0.07 1.16
N ALA A 8 4.86 -0.25 1.39
CA ALA A 8 4.39 -0.90 2.60
C ALA A 8 3.46 -2.06 2.23
N THR A 9 3.64 -3.18 2.91
CA THR A 9 2.76 -4.33 2.80
C THR A 9 2.26 -4.65 4.20
N HIS A 10 0.97 -4.94 4.32
CA HIS A 10 0.34 -5.37 5.55
C HIS A 10 -0.32 -6.70 5.24
N HIS A 11 0.09 -7.74 5.97
CA HIS A 11 -0.49 -9.07 5.83
C HIS A 11 -1.12 -9.47 7.15
N ASN A 12 -2.40 -9.85 7.11
CA ASN A 12 -3.14 -10.24 8.30
C ASN A 12 -4.18 -11.29 7.92
N ASP A 13 -3.81 -12.55 8.11
CA ASP A 13 -4.68 -13.67 7.89
C ASP A 13 -5.40 -14.06 9.20
N GLY A 14 -6.66 -14.45 9.09
CA GLY A 14 -7.45 -14.91 10.23
C GLY A 14 -6.90 -16.20 10.84
N TYR A 15 -7.21 -16.45 12.11
CA TYR A 15 -6.74 -17.62 12.87
C TYR A 15 -7.16 -19.01 12.33
N VAL A 16 -8.05 -19.05 11.33
CA VAL A 16 -8.64 -20.29 10.82
C VAL A 16 -8.47 -20.34 9.30
N ASP A 17 -7.54 -21.17 8.83
CA ASP A 17 -7.38 -21.47 7.42
C ASP A 17 -8.58 -22.30 6.92
N ASN A 18 -9.29 -21.81 5.90
CA ASN A 18 -10.40 -22.55 5.32
C ASN A 18 -9.89 -23.72 4.48
N ARG A 19 -9.84 -24.92 5.07
CA ARG A 19 -9.40 -26.16 4.41
C ARG A 19 -10.36 -26.70 3.34
N VAL A 20 -11.55 -26.12 3.18
CA VAL A 20 -12.58 -26.59 2.22
C VAL A 20 -12.50 -25.85 0.88
N LEU A 21 -12.27 -24.53 0.89
CA LEU A 21 -12.13 -23.71 -0.33
C LEU A 21 -10.69 -23.35 -0.66
N GLY A 22 -9.75 -23.57 0.28
CA GLY A 22 -8.34 -23.22 0.10
C GLY A 22 -8.06 -21.71 0.05
N GLU A 23 -9.06 -20.89 0.39
CA GLU A 23 -8.95 -19.42 0.39
C GLU A 23 -8.92 -18.85 1.81
N ASP A 24 -8.08 -17.85 2.05
CA ASP A 24 -8.02 -17.13 3.33
C ASP A 24 -9.26 -16.26 3.48
N ILE A 25 -10.21 -16.72 4.31
CA ILE A 25 -11.39 -15.99 4.72
C ILE A 25 -11.05 -15.22 6.00
N ASN A 26 -11.57 -14.00 6.15
CA ASN A 26 -11.31 -13.09 7.26
C ASN A 26 -9.88 -12.51 7.27
N ASN A 27 -9.47 -12.01 6.11
CA ASN A 27 -8.14 -11.47 5.85
C ASN A 27 -8.16 -9.94 5.71
N ALA A 28 -7.13 -9.24 6.21
CA ALA A 28 -6.88 -7.80 6.05
C ALA A 28 -5.54 -7.48 5.35
N ASN A 29 -5.28 -8.13 4.21
CA ASN A 29 -4.11 -7.91 3.38
C ASN A 29 -4.19 -6.59 2.58
N ASP A 30 -3.21 -5.72 2.75
CA ASP A 30 -3.10 -4.43 2.06
C ASP A 30 -1.70 -4.22 1.46
N TYR A 31 -1.66 -3.65 0.26
CA TYR A 31 -0.43 -3.21 -0.39
C TYR A 31 -0.50 -1.71 -0.67
N ALA A 32 0.50 -0.96 -0.26
CA ALA A 32 0.56 0.49 -0.45
C ALA A 32 1.92 0.92 -1.02
N GLY A 33 1.87 1.89 -1.92
CA GLY A 33 3.05 2.48 -2.54
C GLY A 33 2.97 4.01 -2.53
N ARG A 34 4.12 4.66 -2.37
CA ARG A 34 4.24 6.11 -2.48
C ARG A 34 5.56 6.50 -3.13
N ILE A 35 5.49 7.47 -4.03
CA ILE A 35 6.61 8.06 -4.73
C ILE A 35 6.57 9.58 -4.50
N GLN A 36 7.71 10.17 -4.18
CA GLN A 36 7.90 11.61 -4.04
C GLN A 36 9.16 12.07 -4.76
N LEU A 37 9.05 13.15 -5.53
CA LEU A 37 10.15 13.77 -6.26
C LEU A 37 10.17 15.26 -5.97
N LEU A 38 11.30 15.75 -5.46
CA LEU A 38 11.55 17.17 -5.19
C LEU A 38 12.54 17.73 -6.22
N PHE A 39 12.07 18.74 -6.94
CA PHE A 39 12.83 19.50 -7.91
C PHE A 39 13.08 20.90 -7.37
N GLN A 40 14.35 21.24 -7.22
CA GLN A 40 14.78 22.62 -6.99
C GLN A 40 15.00 23.25 -8.36
N ILE A 41 14.17 24.22 -8.74
CA ILE A 41 14.31 24.91 -10.03
C ILE A 41 15.37 26.01 -9.92
N ASN A 42 15.39 26.73 -8.80
CA ASN A 42 16.38 27.73 -8.41
C ASN A 42 16.36 27.90 -6.89
N GLU A 43 17.05 28.90 -6.36
CA GLU A 43 17.16 29.13 -4.90
C GLU A 43 15.83 29.55 -4.25
N ASP A 44 14.87 30.02 -5.06
CA ASP A 44 13.59 30.58 -4.59
C ASP A 44 12.37 29.70 -4.91
N LEU A 45 12.53 28.66 -5.74
CA LEU A 45 11.42 27.87 -6.27
C LEU A 45 11.69 26.37 -6.20
N ASP A 46 10.84 25.71 -5.41
CA ASP A 46 10.79 24.27 -5.26
C ASP A 46 9.48 23.69 -5.78
N PHE A 47 9.55 22.56 -6.47
CA PHE A 47 8.41 21.79 -6.92
C PHE A 47 8.44 20.37 -6.36
N LEU A 48 7.36 19.97 -5.69
CA LEU A 48 7.22 18.64 -5.10
C LEU A 48 6.10 17.86 -5.80
N PHE A 49 6.47 16.78 -6.48
CA PHE A 49 5.53 15.78 -6.98
C PHE A 49 5.35 14.66 -5.94
N ASN A 50 4.09 14.28 -5.65
CA ASN A 50 3.76 13.18 -4.75
C ASN A 50 2.62 12.35 -5.35
N ALA A 51 2.86 11.05 -5.50
CA ALA A 51 1.86 10.07 -5.87
C ALA A 51 1.80 8.96 -4.81
N ARG A 52 0.59 8.53 -4.44
CA ARG A 52 0.34 7.43 -3.52
C ARG A 52 -0.85 6.59 -3.97
N GLY A 53 -0.82 5.30 -3.70
CA GLY A 53 -1.92 4.39 -3.97
C GLY A 53 -1.86 3.17 -3.06
N SER A 54 -3.00 2.53 -2.86
CA SER A 54 -3.12 1.28 -2.10
C SER A 54 -4.18 0.36 -2.71
N ILE A 55 -3.96 -0.95 -2.55
CA ILE A 55 -4.90 -2.00 -2.93
C ILE A 55 -5.17 -2.82 -1.67
N SER A 56 -6.45 -2.96 -1.34
CA SER A 56 -6.92 -3.78 -0.22
C SER A 56 -7.54 -5.06 -0.74
N GLN A 57 -7.00 -6.19 -0.28
CA GLN A 57 -7.48 -7.54 -0.60
C GLN A 57 -8.14 -8.15 0.64
N ILE A 58 -9.17 -7.47 1.13
CA ILE A 58 -9.92 -7.87 2.32
C ILE A 58 -11.03 -8.84 1.90
N ARG A 59 -11.05 -10.03 2.51
CA ARG A 59 -12.14 -11.00 2.36
C ARG A 59 -12.79 -11.18 3.72
N THR A 60 -13.92 -10.53 3.97
CA THR A 60 -14.57 -10.52 5.29
C THR A 60 -15.33 -11.82 5.61
N GLY A 61 -15.75 -12.59 4.61
CA GLY A 61 -16.38 -13.91 4.82
C GLY A 61 -17.80 -13.90 5.38
N PHE A 62 -18.42 -12.73 5.56
CA PHE A 62 -19.78 -12.60 6.08
C PHE A 62 -20.65 -11.82 5.10
N PHE A 63 -21.76 -12.42 4.67
CA PHE A 63 -22.92 -11.79 4.04
C PHE A 63 -24.18 -12.18 4.80
#